data_AF-A0A7Y5SVI4-F1
#
_entry.id   AF-A0A7Y5SVI4-F1
#
_cell.length_a   1.000
_cell.length_b   1.000
_cell.length_c   1.000
_cell.angle_alpha   90.00
_cell.angle_beta   90.00
_cell.angle_gamma   90.00
#
_symmetry.space_group_name_H-M   'P 1'
#
loop_
_entity.id
_entity.type
_entity.pdbx_description
1 polymer ?
#
loop_
_entity_poly.entity_id
_entity_poly.type
_entity_poly.pdbx_seq_one_letter_code
_entity_poly.pdbx_strand_id
1 'polypeptide(L)'
;MKFLTAIGMAVLVLSGIMKLLDLGQFSEAIKTWSIIPTALAPIVVIVVPTAELLLGGAWLLGFRRTGAAVGALILVALFALGFSVQLLTGKPPNCGCMGLIEKYHESQRAGWWHLGWNAALATCFVPGVWPTRVRPDPKYTIAADGGRGFTLIEVLLSILIVFVLLALVVPSIGRAGALGRQSVSLGNLRSHVQIFDMYQGQYKDYFPFYTDPRASYSVLRAGTDVVQIVDYFEMATHWNIALADEFYEANPRHLSFFPPGETNGVWTGYYYASACLADPLFWNPLTRTGPEQWRATRGAEVLFPSSKGLFFIQGHGTVRVSRRVPGLDEVGFVDGSAVALHEHQLTAPYFNGEGFWPGTRFGNGIHVLHTIDGVRGRDRD
;
A
#
# COMPACT_ATOMS: atom_id res chain seq x y z
N MET A 1 -39.76 2.87 -11.51
CA MET A 1 -38.95 3.96 -12.12
C MET A 1 -38.29 4.89 -11.10
N LYS A 2 -38.99 5.42 -10.08
CA LYS A 2 -38.40 6.33 -9.06
C LYS A 2 -37.35 5.71 -8.12
N PHE A 3 -37.32 4.37 -8.01
CA PHE A 3 -36.40 3.65 -7.11
C PHE A 3 -34.95 3.65 -7.62
N LEU A 4 -34.73 3.46 -8.92
CA LEU A 4 -33.39 3.48 -9.53
C LEU A 4 -32.75 4.87 -9.45
N THR A 5 -33.54 5.92 -9.72
CA THR A 5 -33.09 7.30 -9.56
C THR A 5 -32.75 7.64 -8.11
N ALA A 6 -33.47 7.06 -7.14
CA ALA A 6 -33.18 7.26 -5.71
C ALA A 6 -31.86 6.62 -5.30
N ILE A 7 -31.58 5.41 -5.80
CA ILE A 7 -30.29 4.73 -5.59
C ILE A 7 -29.17 5.55 -6.21
N GLY A 8 -29.30 5.98 -7.47
CA GLY A 8 -28.29 6.82 -8.13
C GLY A 8 -28.01 8.12 -7.38
N MET A 9 -29.05 8.79 -6.86
CA MET A 9 -28.90 10.01 -6.06
C MET A 9 -28.25 9.75 -4.70
N ALA A 10 -28.60 8.67 -4.02
CA ALA A 10 -27.97 8.29 -2.75
C ALA A 10 -26.48 7.98 -2.92
N VAL A 11 -26.11 7.28 -4.00
CA VAL A 11 -24.71 7.01 -4.35
C VAL A 11 -23.96 8.32 -4.65
N LEU A 12 -24.59 9.26 -5.36
CA LEU A 12 -24.00 10.56 -5.67
C LEU A 12 -23.73 11.37 -4.39
N VAL A 13 -24.68 11.45 -3.46
CA VAL A 13 -24.50 12.13 -2.17
C VAL A 13 -23.38 11.48 -1.36
N LEU A 14 -23.36 10.15 -1.29
CA LEU A 14 -22.34 9.41 -0.56
C LEU A 14 -20.94 9.66 -1.14
N SER A 15 -20.83 9.68 -2.47
CA SER A 15 -19.58 10.01 -3.17
C SER A 15 -19.10 11.43 -2.84
N GLY A 16 -20.00 12.41 -2.84
CA GLY A 16 -19.69 13.80 -2.50
C GLY A 16 -19.21 13.96 -1.05
N ILE A 17 -19.88 13.30 -0.08
CA ILE A 17 -19.47 13.30 1.33
C ILE A 17 -18.06 12.73 1.49
N MET A 18 -17.79 11.58 0.87
CA MET A 18 -16.48 10.94 0.96
C MET A 18 -15.36 11.82 0.41
N LYS A 19 -15.60 12.55 -0.70
CA LYS A 19 -14.62 13.48 -1.28
C LYS A 19 -14.39 14.72 -0.41
N LEU A 20 -15.41 15.22 0.29
CA LEU A 20 -15.25 16.34 1.23
C LEU A 20 -14.53 15.94 2.52
N LEU A 21 -14.69 14.70 2.98
CA LEU A 21 -13.99 14.20 4.16
C LEU A 21 -12.48 13.98 3.92
N ASP A 22 -12.09 13.67 2.67
CA ASP A 22 -10.68 13.50 2.28
C ASP A 22 -10.34 14.32 1.02
N LEU A 23 -10.41 15.64 1.16
CA LEU A 23 -10.02 16.60 0.11
C LEU A 23 -8.55 16.43 -0.32
N GLY A 24 -7.68 15.96 0.59
CA GLY A 24 -6.27 15.72 0.33
C GLY A 24 -6.08 14.61 -0.71
N GLN A 25 -6.69 13.45 -0.47
CA GLN A 25 -6.65 12.33 -1.40
C GLN A 25 -7.32 12.67 -2.74
N PHE A 26 -8.44 13.38 -2.73
CA PHE A 26 -9.10 13.80 -3.97
C PHE A 26 -8.26 14.82 -4.77
N SER A 27 -7.57 15.74 -4.09
CA SER A 27 -6.64 16.67 -4.73
C SER A 27 -5.47 15.96 -5.40
N GLU A 28 -4.86 14.97 -4.73
CA GLU A 28 -3.81 14.15 -5.33
C GLU A 28 -4.33 13.33 -6.52
N ALA A 29 -5.56 12.82 -6.45
CA ALA A 29 -6.21 12.17 -7.58
C ALA A 29 -6.35 13.12 -8.79
N ILE A 30 -6.86 14.34 -8.58
CA ILE A 30 -7.03 15.35 -9.64
C ILE A 30 -5.68 15.77 -10.27
N LYS A 31 -4.60 15.84 -9.49
CA LYS A 31 -3.26 16.15 -10.00
C LYS A 31 -2.71 15.08 -10.96
N THR A 32 -3.22 13.86 -10.93
CA THR A 32 -2.84 12.81 -11.89
C THR A 32 -3.48 12.96 -13.28
N TRP A 33 -4.46 13.85 -13.42
CA TRP A 33 -5.14 14.10 -14.69
C TRP A 33 -4.30 15.04 -15.56
N SER A 34 -3.91 14.59 -16.75
CA SER A 34 -3.14 15.43 -17.68
C SER A 34 -4.01 16.49 -18.37
N ILE A 35 -5.33 16.31 -18.38
CA ILE A 35 -6.30 17.22 -19.02
C ILE A 35 -6.58 18.45 -18.15
N ILE A 36 -6.44 18.35 -16.82
CA ILE A 36 -6.82 19.42 -15.90
C ILE A 36 -5.57 20.30 -15.64
N PRO A 37 -5.58 21.58 -16.06
CA PRO A 37 -4.50 22.51 -15.72
C PRO A 37 -4.37 22.63 -14.20
N THR A 38 -3.14 22.73 -13.70
CA THR A 38 -2.84 22.85 -12.27
C THR A 38 -3.57 24.03 -11.60
N ALA A 39 -3.85 25.09 -12.36
CA ALA A 39 -4.63 26.25 -11.90
C ALA A 39 -6.12 25.94 -11.63
N LEU A 40 -6.71 24.95 -12.32
CA LEU A 40 -8.13 24.59 -12.16
C LEU A 40 -8.35 23.46 -11.12
N ALA A 41 -7.29 22.74 -10.76
CA ALA A 41 -7.36 21.66 -9.77
C ALA A 41 -8.05 22.05 -8.45
N PRO A 42 -7.71 23.18 -7.76
CA PRO A 42 -8.38 23.53 -6.51
C PRO A 42 -9.87 23.87 -6.68
N ILE A 43 -10.26 24.38 -7.85
CA ILE A 43 -11.66 24.69 -8.16
C ILE A 43 -12.45 23.38 -8.33
N VAL A 44 -11.93 22.43 -9.10
CA VAL A 44 -12.56 21.13 -9.34
C VAL A 44 -12.72 20.34 -8.04
N VAL A 45 -11.69 20.36 -7.18
CA VAL A 45 -11.67 19.66 -5.89
C VAL A 45 -12.82 20.10 -4.97
N ILE A 46 -13.27 21.35 -5.07
CA ILE A 46 -14.36 21.89 -4.23
C ILE A 46 -15.71 21.80 -4.95
N VAL A 47 -15.77 22.20 -6.22
CA VAL A 47 -17.02 22.35 -6.98
C VAL A 47 -17.67 20.99 -7.27
N VAL A 48 -16.88 19.97 -7.60
CA VAL A 48 -17.45 18.65 -7.96
C VAL A 48 -18.12 17.99 -6.76
N PRO A 49 -17.48 17.84 -5.59
CA PRO A 49 -18.14 17.24 -4.42
C PRO A 49 -19.35 18.05 -3.93
N THR A 50 -19.27 19.38 -3.95
CA THR A 50 -20.43 20.21 -3.57
C THR A 50 -21.59 20.06 -4.55
N ALA A 51 -21.34 19.97 -5.86
CA ALA A 51 -22.38 19.70 -6.84
C ALA A 51 -23.03 18.32 -6.63
N GLU A 52 -22.25 17.30 -6.31
CA GLU A 52 -22.75 15.94 -6.02
C GLU A 52 -23.72 15.92 -4.83
N LEU A 53 -23.34 16.60 -3.74
CA LEU A 53 -24.16 16.76 -2.53
C LEU A 53 -25.43 17.56 -2.78
N LEU A 54 -25.32 18.70 -3.48
CA LEU A 54 -26.45 19.59 -3.73
C LEU A 54 -27.48 18.96 -4.67
N LEU A 55 -27.04 18.33 -5.76
CA LEU A 55 -27.93 17.69 -6.74
C LEU A 55 -28.61 16.45 -6.14
N GLY A 56 -27.84 15.59 -5.47
CA GLY A 56 -28.38 14.40 -4.82
C GLY A 56 -29.30 14.73 -3.65
N GLY A 57 -28.90 15.68 -2.80
CA GLY A 57 -29.69 16.17 -1.67
C GLY A 57 -30.99 16.84 -2.09
N ALA A 58 -30.95 17.72 -3.11
CA ALA A 58 -32.15 18.37 -3.63
C ALA A 58 -33.17 17.35 -4.14
N TRP A 59 -32.72 16.30 -4.83
CA TRP A 59 -33.61 15.26 -5.34
C TRP A 59 -34.27 14.44 -4.22
N LEU A 60 -33.48 14.03 -3.21
CA LEU A 60 -33.96 13.25 -2.06
C LEU A 60 -34.97 14.04 -1.21
N LEU A 61 -34.72 15.34 -1.01
CA LEU A 61 -35.63 16.26 -0.32
C LEU A 61 -36.87 16.63 -1.14
N GLY A 62 -36.97 16.19 -2.39
CA GLY A 62 -38.12 16.43 -3.27
C GLY A 62 -38.10 17.76 -4.01
N PHE A 63 -37.02 18.52 -3.92
CA PHE A 63 -36.89 19.82 -4.57
C PHE A 63 -36.45 19.67 -6.03
N ARG A 64 -37.26 20.20 -6.98
CA ARG A 64 -36.96 20.20 -8.44
C ARG A 64 -36.40 18.87 -8.95
N ARG A 65 -37.04 17.74 -8.62
CA ARG A 65 -36.56 16.37 -8.93
C ARG A 65 -36.12 16.15 -10.38
N THR A 66 -36.86 16.66 -11.36
CA THR A 66 -36.46 16.51 -12.77
C THR A 66 -35.18 17.29 -13.08
N GLY A 67 -35.07 18.53 -12.58
CA GLY A 67 -33.87 19.35 -12.76
C GLY A 67 -32.64 18.77 -12.05
N ALA A 68 -32.81 18.26 -10.83
CA ALA A 68 -31.74 17.59 -10.09
C ALA A 68 -31.26 16.30 -10.80
N ALA A 69 -32.18 15.50 -11.34
CA ALA A 69 -31.86 14.31 -12.13
C ALA A 69 -31.09 14.64 -13.43
N VAL A 70 -31.51 15.68 -14.14
CA VAL A 70 -30.79 16.17 -15.33
C VAL A 70 -29.39 16.68 -14.94
N GLY A 71 -29.27 17.46 -13.87
CA GLY A 71 -27.98 17.95 -13.38
C GLY A 71 -27.03 16.81 -12.98
N ALA A 72 -27.53 15.81 -12.26
CA ALA A 72 -26.75 14.62 -11.90
C ALA A 72 -26.29 13.83 -13.13
N LEU A 73 -27.17 13.66 -14.13
CA LEU A 73 -26.82 13.00 -15.38
C LEU A 73 -25.72 13.77 -16.14
N ILE A 74 -25.84 15.09 -16.23
CA ILE A 74 -24.81 15.94 -16.87
C ILE A 74 -23.48 15.81 -16.13
N LEU A 75 -23.49 15.87 -14.80
CA LEU A 75 -22.29 15.76 -13.99
C LEU A 75 -21.58 14.41 -14.20
N VAL A 76 -22.33 13.30 -14.15
CA VAL A 76 -21.80 11.95 -14.40
C VAL A 76 -21.30 11.81 -15.83
N ALA A 77 -22.01 12.37 -16.81
CA ALA A 77 -21.60 12.34 -18.21
C ALA A 77 -20.30 13.13 -18.45
N LEU A 78 -20.15 14.31 -17.85
CA LEU A 78 -18.92 15.11 -17.93
C LEU A 78 -17.73 14.38 -17.30
N PHE A 79 -17.94 13.74 -16.15
CA PHE A 79 -16.91 12.94 -15.50
C PHE A 79 -16.49 11.74 -16.35
N ALA A 80 -17.47 11.01 -16.90
CA ALA A 80 -17.21 9.88 -17.79
C ALA A 80 -16.49 10.29 -19.07
N LEU A 81 -16.86 11.44 -19.66
CA LEU A 81 -16.19 12.00 -20.82
C LEU A 81 -14.74 12.37 -20.50
N GLY A 82 -14.49 13.10 -19.42
CA GLY A 82 -13.14 13.47 -19.00
C GLY A 82 -12.26 12.25 -18.76
N PHE A 83 -12.79 11.23 -18.09
CA PHE A 83 -12.09 9.96 -17.87
C PHE A 83 -11.78 9.22 -19.18
N SER A 84 -12.73 9.20 -20.12
CA SER A 84 -12.55 8.56 -21.44
C SER A 84 -11.47 9.27 -22.26
N VAL A 85 -11.46 10.61 -22.26
CA VAL A 85 -10.41 11.39 -22.93
C VAL A 85 -9.04 11.13 -22.29
N GLN A 86 -8.98 11.00 -20.96
CA GLN A 86 -7.74 10.69 -20.24
C GLN A 86 -7.19 9.31 -20.61
N LEU A 87 -8.05 8.29 -20.74
CA LEU A 87 -7.67 6.95 -21.19
C LEU A 87 -7.10 6.94 -22.61
N LEU A 88 -7.60 7.80 -23.49
CA LEU A 88 -7.12 7.90 -24.88
C LEU A 88 -5.82 8.71 -25.01
N THR A 89 -5.52 9.58 -24.03
CA THR A 89 -4.39 10.54 -24.10
C THR A 89 -3.24 10.18 -23.17
N GLY A 90 -3.40 9.25 -22.23
CA GLY A 90 -2.37 8.92 -21.26
C GLY A 90 -2.66 7.69 -20.41
N LYS A 91 -1.98 7.61 -19.26
CA LYS A 91 -2.19 6.55 -18.27
C LYS A 91 -3.53 6.76 -17.53
N PRO A 92 -4.23 5.69 -17.12
CA PRO A 92 -5.46 5.80 -16.35
C PRO A 92 -5.20 6.61 -15.06
N PRO A 93 -6.03 7.63 -14.77
CA PRO A 93 -5.88 8.43 -13.57
C PRO A 93 -6.40 7.63 -12.37
N ASN A 94 -5.86 7.90 -11.18
CA ASN A 94 -6.34 7.29 -9.95
C ASN A 94 -7.60 8.02 -9.49
N CYS A 95 -8.76 7.68 -10.04
CA CYS A 95 -10.02 8.27 -9.63
C CYS A 95 -10.52 7.60 -8.35
N GLY A 96 -10.02 8.09 -7.20
CA GLY A 96 -10.28 7.60 -5.84
C GLY A 96 -11.74 7.61 -5.33
N CYS A 97 -12.73 7.50 -6.22
CA CYS A 97 -14.15 7.37 -5.89
C CYS A 97 -14.45 6.14 -5.01
N MET A 98 -13.57 5.12 -5.02
CA MET A 98 -13.49 4.06 -4.01
C MET A 98 -12.03 3.61 -3.85
N GLY A 99 -11.21 4.42 -3.17
CA GLY A 99 -9.78 4.15 -2.93
C GLY A 99 -9.41 2.85 -2.20
N LEU A 100 -10.39 2.01 -1.83
CA LEU A 100 -10.21 0.70 -1.21
C LEU A 100 -10.20 -0.48 -2.21
N ILE A 101 -10.81 -0.35 -3.39
CA ILE A 101 -10.92 -1.47 -4.37
C ILE A 101 -9.86 -1.36 -5.47
N GLU A 102 -9.38 -0.14 -5.75
CA GLU A 102 -8.49 0.16 -6.88
C GLU A 102 -7.06 -0.39 -6.73
N LYS A 103 -6.67 -0.87 -5.54
CA LYS A 103 -5.33 -1.44 -5.29
C LYS A 103 -5.18 -2.93 -5.62
N TYR A 104 -6.21 -3.56 -6.18
CA TYR A 104 -6.20 -5.00 -6.50
C TYR A 104 -6.27 -5.33 -8.00
N HIS A 105 -6.41 -4.34 -8.90
CA HIS A 105 -6.52 -4.62 -10.33
C HIS A 105 -5.46 -3.88 -11.16
N GLU A 106 -4.65 -4.66 -11.87
CA GLU A 106 -3.71 -4.20 -12.89
C GLU A 106 -4.34 -3.13 -13.79
N SER A 107 -3.60 -2.03 -13.98
CA SER A 107 -4.07 -0.71 -14.42
C SER A 107 -4.91 -0.66 -15.70
N GLN A 108 -4.89 -1.70 -16.54
CA GLN A 108 -5.69 -1.78 -17.77
C GLN A 108 -7.12 -2.28 -17.55
N ARG A 109 -7.38 -3.20 -16.60
CA ARG A 109 -8.75 -3.70 -16.32
C ARG A 109 -9.57 -2.71 -15.49
N ALA A 110 -8.90 -1.89 -14.68
CA ALA A 110 -9.54 -0.85 -13.87
C ALA A 110 -10.26 0.20 -14.73
N GLY A 111 -9.67 0.64 -15.85
CA GLY A 111 -10.28 1.63 -16.74
C GLY A 111 -11.64 1.20 -17.32
N TRP A 112 -11.74 -0.05 -17.77
CA TRP A 112 -13.00 -0.64 -18.26
C TRP A 112 -14.06 -0.78 -17.17
N TRP A 113 -13.64 -1.07 -15.93
CA TRP A 113 -14.53 -1.13 -14.78
C TRP A 113 -15.13 0.24 -14.45
N HIS A 114 -14.34 1.32 -14.49
CA HIS A 114 -14.82 2.68 -14.25
C HIS A 114 -15.79 3.16 -15.34
N LEU A 115 -15.54 2.83 -16.62
CA LEU A 115 -16.50 3.11 -17.69
C LEU A 115 -17.82 2.34 -17.49
N GLY A 116 -17.73 1.05 -17.17
CA GLY A 116 -18.91 0.22 -16.91
C GLY A 116 -19.75 0.75 -15.73
N TRP A 117 -19.09 1.20 -14.67
CA TRP A 117 -19.74 1.76 -13.50
C TRP A 117 -20.44 3.11 -13.77
N ASN A 118 -19.77 4.03 -14.48
CA ASN A 118 -20.38 5.30 -14.87
C ASN A 118 -21.56 5.10 -15.83
N ALA A 119 -21.47 4.13 -16.74
CA ALA A 119 -22.59 3.75 -17.60
C ALA A 119 -23.77 3.21 -16.79
N ALA A 120 -23.52 2.32 -15.81
CA ALA A 120 -24.55 1.82 -14.91
C ALA A 120 -25.22 2.96 -14.12
N LEU A 121 -24.44 3.88 -13.54
CA LEU A 121 -24.99 5.05 -12.85
C LEU A 121 -25.79 5.95 -13.78
N ALA A 122 -25.32 6.20 -15.01
CA ALA A 122 -26.06 6.99 -16.00
C ALA A 122 -27.43 6.37 -16.31
N THR A 123 -27.51 5.04 -16.45
CA THR A 123 -28.79 4.34 -16.69
C THR A 123 -29.80 4.51 -15.56
N CYS A 124 -29.34 4.70 -14.31
CA CYS A 124 -30.22 4.96 -13.17
C CYS A 124 -30.91 6.33 -13.25
N PHE A 125 -30.37 7.30 -13.98
CA PHE A 125 -30.95 8.64 -14.13
C PHE A 125 -31.89 8.77 -15.34
N VAL A 126 -31.76 7.91 -16.35
CA VAL A 126 -32.60 7.90 -17.57
C VAL A 126 -34.11 7.89 -17.27
N PRO A 127 -34.63 7.08 -16.32
CA PRO A 127 -36.06 7.08 -15.97
C PRO A 127 -36.56 8.37 -15.32
N GLY A 128 -35.67 9.18 -14.73
CA GLY A 128 -36.01 10.47 -14.11
C GLY A 128 -36.01 11.65 -15.08
N VAL A 129 -35.37 11.47 -16.25
CA VAL A 129 -35.30 12.45 -17.34
C VAL A 129 -36.40 12.23 -18.37
N TRP A 130 -36.93 11.00 -18.48
CA TRP A 130 -38.03 10.72 -19.40
C TRP A 130 -39.33 11.39 -18.93
N PRO A 131 -39.91 12.32 -19.71
CA PRO A 131 -41.22 12.86 -19.37
C PRO A 131 -42.22 11.72 -19.55
N THR A 132 -42.69 11.15 -18.44
CA THR A 132 -43.89 10.33 -18.47
C THR A 132 -45.02 11.25 -18.93
N ARG A 133 -45.36 11.20 -20.23
CA ARG A 133 -46.60 11.78 -20.74
C ARG A 133 -47.71 11.07 -20.00
N VAL A 134 -48.22 11.70 -18.96
CA VAL A 134 -49.46 11.31 -18.32
C VAL A 134 -50.53 11.55 -19.38
N ARG A 135 -50.95 10.49 -20.08
CA ARG A 135 -52.23 10.51 -20.78
C ARG A 135 -53.31 10.60 -19.68
N PRO A 136 -54.18 11.61 -19.69
CA PRO A 136 -55.30 11.63 -18.78
C PRO A 136 -56.34 10.64 -19.33
N ASP A 137 -56.35 9.40 -18.82
CA ASP A 137 -57.45 8.48 -19.10
C ASP A 137 -58.57 8.67 -18.06
N PRO A 138 -59.81 8.91 -18.49
CA PRO A 138 -60.93 9.07 -17.60
C PRO A 138 -61.44 7.70 -17.14
N LYS A 139 -61.59 7.56 -15.83
CA LYS A 139 -62.37 6.53 -15.12
C LYS A 139 -61.82 5.09 -15.20
N TYR A 140 -61.00 4.75 -14.21
CA TYR A 140 -60.96 3.39 -13.68
C TYR A 140 -61.10 3.42 -12.16
N THR A 141 -62.24 2.96 -11.65
CA THR A 141 -62.46 2.55 -10.27
C THR A 141 -61.57 1.34 -9.98
N ILE A 142 -60.50 1.53 -9.20
CA ILE A 142 -59.67 0.43 -8.73
C ILE A 142 -60.30 -0.11 -7.44
N ALA A 143 -60.86 -1.31 -7.52
CA ALA A 143 -60.93 -2.20 -6.37
C ALA A 143 -59.49 -2.47 -5.91
N ALA A 144 -59.17 -2.06 -4.69
CA ALA A 144 -57.84 -2.17 -4.12
C ALA A 144 -57.51 -3.64 -3.83
N ASP A 145 -56.86 -4.30 -4.78
CA ASP A 145 -56.25 -5.60 -4.56
C ASP A 145 -54.98 -5.40 -3.70
N GLY A 146 -54.98 -6.04 -2.53
CA GLY A 146 -54.01 -5.88 -1.44
C GLY A 146 -52.64 -6.49 -1.71
N GLY A 147 -51.99 -6.09 -2.80
CA GLY A 147 -50.56 -6.33 -3.00
C GLY A 147 -49.76 -5.53 -1.98
N ARG A 148 -49.32 -6.20 -0.90
CA ARG A 148 -48.47 -5.65 0.17
C ARG A 148 -47.17 -5.09 -0.41
N GLY A 149 -47.19 -3.83 -0.82
CA GLY A 149 -46.00 -3.07 -1.19
C GLY A 149 -45.15 -2.80 0.04
N PHE A 150 -43.84 -2.95 -0.10
CA PHE A 150 -42.85 -2.59 0.93
C PHE A 150 -43.18 -1.24 1.54
N THR A 151 -43.36 -1.21 2.86
CA THR A 151 -43.69 0.05 3.55
C THR A 151 -42.48 0.98 3.52
N LEU A 152 -42.72 2.30 3.56
CA LEU A 152 -41.64 3.30 3.64
C LEU A 152 -40.70 3.00 4.82
N ILE A 153 -41.27 2.53 5.94
CA ILE A 153 -40.54 2.13 7.15
C ILE A 153 -39.59 0.97 6.85
N GLU A 154 -40.02 -0.03 6.08
CA GLU A 154 -39.24 -1.22 5.76
C GLU A 154 -38.04 -0.90 4.86
N VAL A 155 -38.22 0.01 3.89
CA VAL A 155 -37.12 0.53 3.06
C VAL A 155 -36.13 1.33 3.91
N LEU A 156 -36.63 2.18 4.80
CA LEU A 156 -35.79 3.03 5.66
C LEU A 156 -35.00 2.19 6.67
N LEU A 157 -35.63 1.18 7.27
CA LEU A 157 -35.00 0.21 8.15
C LEU A 157 -33.94 -0.63 7.41
N SER A 158 -34.23 -1.07 6.19
CA SER A 158 -33.29 -1.86 5.38
C SER A 158 -32.03 -1.06 5.06
N ILE A 159 -32.19 0.20 4.62
CA ILE A 159 -31.06 1.08 4.33
C ILE A 159 -30.26 1.38 5.61
N LEU A 160 -30.94 1.64 6.74
CA LEU A 160 -30.28 1.85 8.03
C LEU A 160 -29.44 0.62 8.44
N ILE A 161 -30.01 -0.58 8.35
CA ILE A 161 -29.31 -1.83 8.67
C ILE A 161 -28.11 -2.03 7.74
N VAL A 162 -28.26 -1.81 6.44
CA VAL A 162 -27.15 -1.91 5.47
C VAL A 162 -26.04 -0.91 5.81
N PHE A 163 -26.35 0.34 6.16
CA PHE A 163 -25.33 1.32 6.58
C PHE A 163 -24.61 0.92 7.86
N VAL A 164 -25.35 0.41 8.86
CA VAL A 164 -24.76 -0.09 10.11
C VAL A 164 -23.84 -1.28 9.82
N LEU A 165 -24.29 -2.24 9.00
CA LEU A 165 -23.48 -3.39 8.61
C LEU A 165 -22.22 -2.96 7.86
N LEU A 166 -22.34 -2.07 6.86
CA LEU A 166 -21.19 -1.54 6.12
C LEU A 166 -20.21 -0.81 7.04
N ALA A 167 -20.70 0.01 7.97
CA ALA A 167 -19.87 0.72 8.94
C ALA A 167 -19.06 -0.23 9.84
N LEU A 168 -19.60 -1.42 10.15
CA LEU A 168 -18.90 -2.45 10.93
C LEU A 168 -17.96 -3.32 10.09
N VAL A 169 -18.30 -3.59 8.82
CA VAL A 169 -17.54 -4.47 7.92
C VAL A 169 -16.31 -3.77 7.34
N VAL A 170 -16.39 -2.48 6.99
CA VAL A 170 -15.26 -1.74 6.40
C VAL A 170 -13.98 -1.79 7.27
N PRO A 171 -14.02 -1.51 8.59
CA PRO A 171 -12.81 -1.57 9.42
C PRO A 171 -12.29 -3.00 9.65
N SER A 172 -13.15 -4.03 9.59
CA SER A 172 -12.72 -5.43 9.80
C SER A 172 -11.92 -5.97 8.61
N ILE A 173 -12.28 -5.59 7.38
CA ILE A 173 -11.54 -5.97 6.15
C ILE A 173 -10.13 -5.36 6.16
N GLY A 174 -9.98 -4.12 6.63
CA GLY A 174 -8.68 -3.45 6.73
C GLY A 174 -7.68 -4.21 7.63
N ARG A 175 -8.15 -4.67 8.80
CA ARG A 175 -7.34 -5.46 9.75
C ARG A 175 -6.98 -6.85 9.20
N ALA A 176 -7.95 -7.55 8.62
CA ALA A 176 -7.71 -8.85 7.99
C ALA A 176 -6.66 -8.77 6.87
N GLY A 177 -6.72 -7.72 6.05
CA GLY A 177 -5.71 -7.49 5.01
C GLY A 177 -4.32 -7.19 5.55
N ALA A 178 -4.20 -6.48 6.69
CA ALA A 178 -2.90 -6.20 7.31
C ALA A 178 -2.22 -7.47 7.84
N LEU A 179 -2.99 -8.35 8.50
CA LEU A 179 -2.51 -9.65 9.00
C LEU A 179 -2.10 -10.60 7.86
N GLY A 180 -2.86 -10.60 6.75
CA GLY A 180 -2.50 -11.38 5.56
C GLY A 180 -1.17 -10.93 4.95
N ARG A 181 -0.94 -9.62 4.84
CA ARG A 181 0.34 -9.05 4.38
C ARG A 181 1.49 -9.40 5.30
N GLN A 182 1.31 -9.30 6.62
CA GLN A 182 2.33 -9.71 7.58
C GLN A 182 2.67 -11.20 7.46
N SER A 183 1.68 -12.07 7.24
CA SER A 183 1.91 -13.50 7.05
C SER A 183 2.79 -13.79 5.84
N VAL A 184 2.56 -13.09 4.71
CA VAL A 184 3.41 -13.17 3.52
C VAL A 184 4.82 -12.65 3.81
N SER A 185 4.93 -11.52 4.51
CA SER A 185 6.22 -10.92 4.85
C SER A 185 7.08 -11.80 5.76
N LEU A 186 6.48 -12.40 6.80
CA LEU A 186 7.14 -13.39 7.65
C LEU A 186 7.51 -14.66 6.87
N GLY A 187 6.71 -15.03 5.85
CA GLY A 187 7.06 -16.09 4.90
C GLY A 187 8.32 -15.77 4.11
N ASN A 188 8.38 -14.58 3.51
CA ASN A 188 9.56 -14.09 2.77
C ASN A 188 10.80 -14.05 3.66
N LEU A 189 10.69 -13.56 4.91
CA LEU A 189 11.80 -13.55 5.87
C LEU A 189 12.38 -14.96 6.08
N ARG A 190 11.53 -15.96 6.32
CA ARG A 190 12.00 -17.36 6.48
C ARG A 190 12.69 -17.87 5.21
N SER A 191 12.11 -17.61 4.04
CA SER A 191 12.71 -17.99 2.76
C SER A 191 14.07 -17.33 2.54
N HIS A 192 14.23 -16.06 2.92
CA HIS A 192 15.50 -15.34 2.79
C HIS A 192 16.57 -15.88 3.75
N VAL A 193 16.20 -16.22 4.99
CA VAL A 193 17.13 -16.89 5.92
C VAL A 193 17.60 -18.22 5.33
N GLN A 194 16.69 -19.04 4.81
CA GLN A 194 17.04 -20.32 4.17
C GLN A 194 18.00 -20.13 2.98
N ILE A 195 17.83 -19.08 2.19
CA ILE A 195 18.74 -18.78 1.08
C ILE A 195 20.11 -18.33 1.60
N PHE A 196 20.17 -17.60 2.71
CA PHE A 196 21.44 -17.24 3.35
C PHE A 196 22.15 -18.47 3.95
N ASP A 197 21.40 -19.45 4.47
CA ASP A 197 21.96 -20.74 4.91
C ASP A 197 22.50 -21.54 3.71
N MET A 198 21.80 -21.52 2.57
CA MET A 198 22.30 -22.11 1.31
C MET A 198 23.60 -21.45 0.86
N TYR A 199 23.66 -20.11 0.91
CA TYR A 199 24.87 -19.35 0.61
C TYR A 199 26.02 -19.77 1.56
N GLN A 200 25.78 -19.82 2.87
CA GLN A 200 26.79 -20.29 3.83
C GLN A 200 27.34 -21.68 3.48
N GLY A 201 26.45 -22.60 3.09
CA GLY A 201 26.84 -23.94 2.64
C GLY A 201 27.81 -23.94 1.46
N GLN A 202 27.67 -22.99 0.53
CA GLN A 202 28.55 -22.84 -0.65
C GLN A 202 29.80 -22.02 -0.37
N TYR A 203 29.71 -21.01 0.50
CA TYR A 203 30.74 -20.00 0.72
C TYR A 203 31.45 -20.17 2.06
N LYS A 204 31.81 -21.41 2.41
CA LYS A 204 32.59 -21.77 3.61
C LYS A 204 32.01 -21.14 4.88
N ASP A 205 30.71 -21.21 5.10
CA ASP A 205 30.01 -20.70 6.28
C ASP A 205 30.01 -19.17 6.44
N TYR A 206 30.44 -18.40 5.43
CA TYR A 206 30.30 -16.94 5.47
C TYR A 206 28.87 -16.52 5.16
N PHE A 207 28.37 -15.51 5.90
CA PHE A 207 27.20 -14.78 5.43
C PHE A 207 27.51 -14.01 4.13
N PRO A 208 26.49 -13.67 3.32
CA PRO A 208 26.67 -12.91 2.09
C PRO A 208 27.53 -11.67 2.26
N PHE A 209 28.57 -11.59 1.44
CA PHE A 209 29.58 -10.54 1.47
C PHE A 209 30.11 -10.28 0.05
N TYR A 210 29.90 -9.09 -0.48
CA TYR A 210 30.13 -8.79 -1.91
C TYR A 210 30.59 -7.35 -2.17
N THR A 211 31.03 -6.62 -1.14
CA THR A 211 31.75 -5.36 -1.28
C THR A 211 33.14 -5.48 -0.65
N ASP A 212 34.06 -4.60 -1.05
CA ASP A 212 35.42 -4.58 -0.53
C ASP A 212 35.58 -3.41 0.47
N PRO A 213 35.99 -3.66 1.74
CA PRO A 213 36.18 -2.60 2.73
C PRO A 213 37.29 -1.60 2.38
N ARG A 214 38.17 -1.93 1.43
CA ARG A 214 39.25 -1.04 0.95
C ARG A 214 38.86 -0.26 -0.30
N ALA A 215 37.77 -0.62 -0.96
CA ALA A 215 37.30 0.08 -2.14
C ALA A 215 36.48 1.31 -1.74
N SER A 216 36.55 2.38 -2.55
CA SER A 216 35.70 3.56 -2.34
C SER A 216 34.22 3.26 -2.60
N TYR A 217 33.94 2.34 -3.51
CA TYR A 217 32.61 1.82 -3.81
C TYR A 217 32.75 0.45 -4.50
N SER A 218 31.68 -0.32 -4.50
CA SER A 218 31.55 -1.57 -5.25
C SER A 218 30.46 -1.46 -6.31
N VAL A 219 30.57 -2.22 -7.39
CA VAL A 219 29.58 -2.22 -8.47
C VAL A 219 28.87 -3.56 -8.49
N LEU A 220 27.57 -3.55 -8.17
CA LEU A 220 26.71 -4.72 -8.26
C LEU A 220 26.03 -4.76 -9.63
N ARG A 221 25.94 -5.96 -10.18
CA ARG A 221 25.26 -6.25 -11.45
C ARG A 221 24.33 -7.44 -11.25
N ALA A 222 23.15 -7.37 -11.83
CA ALA A 222 22.21 -8.48 -11.88
C ALA A 222 21.40 -8.43 -13.17
N GLY A 223 21.28 -9.58 -13.84
CA GLY A 223 20.73 -9.65 -15.20
C GLY A 223 21.44 -8.71 -16.19
N THR A 224 20.75 -8.25 -17.23
CA THR A 224 21.34 -7.40 -18.28
C THR A 224 21.28 -5.90 -17.97
N ASP A 225 20.34 -5.47 -17.12
CA ASP A 225 19.91 -4.07 -17.06
C ASP A 225 20.09 -3.41 -15.69
N VAL A 226 20.49 -4.15 -14.65
CA VAL A 226 20.68 -3.59 -13.30
C VAL A 226 22.16 -3.42 -13.01
N VAL A 227 22.57 -2.17 -12.81
CA VAL A 227 23.90 -1.78 -12.33
C VAL A 227 23.70 -0.81 -11.18
N GLN A 228 24.28 -1.11 -10.01
CA GLN A 228 24.24 -0.23 -8.85
C GLN A 228 25.65 -0.02 -8.31
N ILE A 229 25.95 1.22 -7.97
CA ILE A 229 27.15 1.59 -7.23
C ILE A 229 26.75 1.62 -5.76
N VAL A 230 27.42 0.82 -4.94
CA VAL A 230 27.10 0.68 -3.51
C VAL A 230 28.33 0.95 -2.67
N ASP A 231 28.08 1.60 -1.54
CA ASP A 231 29.04 1.75 -0.46
C ASP A 231 29.15 0.45 0.36
N TYR A 232 30.13 0.37 1.27
CA TYR A 232 30.43 -0.86 2.01
C TYR A 232 29.20 -1.43 2.75
N PHE A 233 28.56 -0.65 3.62
CA PHE A 233 27.40 -1.10 4.41
C PHE A 233 26.09 -1.12 3.63
N GLU A 234 26.04 -0.61 2.40
CA GLU A 234 24.85 -0.70 1.55
C GLU A 234 24.58 -2.13 1.08
N MET A 235 25.45 -3.09 1.41
CA MET A 235 25.15 -4.51 1.41
C MET A 235 23.84 -4.81 2.18
N ALA A 236 23.59 -4.14 3.30
CA ALA A 236 22.39 -4.32 4.11
C ALA A 236 21.08 -4.13 3.32
N THR A 237 21.09 -3.32 2.25
CA THR A 237 19.88 -2.94 1.50
C THR A 237 19.90 -3.38 0.03
N HIS A 238 21.04 -3.81 -0.52
CA HIS A 238 21.18 -4.20 -1.93
C HIS A 238 21.52 -5.68 -2.15
N TRP A 239 21.40 -6.52 -1.12
CA TRP A 239 21.65 -7.96 -1.22
C TRP A 239 20.76 -8.65 -2.24
N ASN A 240 19.58 -8.10 -2.52
CA ASN A 240 18.68 -8.58 -3.58
C ASN A 240 19.31 -8.51 -4.97
N ILE A 241 20.22 -7.58 -5.23
CA ILE A 241 20.95 -7.51 -6.51
C ILE A 241 22.05 -8.55 -6.52
N ALA A 242 22.89 -8.56 -5.48
CA ALA A 242 24.07 -9.42 -5.44
C ALA A 242 23.72 -10.92 -5.49
N LEU A 243 22.60 -11.33 -4.89
CA LEU A 243 22.18 -12.73 -4.84
C LEU A 243 21.20 -13.13 -5.95
N ALA A 244 20.72 -12.20 -6.77
CA ALA A 244 19.64 -12.50 -7.72
C ALA A 244 20.01 -13.55 -8.76
N ASP A 245 21.19 -13.41 -9.35
CA ASP A 245 21.66 -14.26 -10.46
C ASP A 245 21.82 -15.72 -10.03
N GLU A 246 22.29 -15.96 -8.81
CA GLU A 246 22.56 -17.31 -8.31
C GLU A 246 21.38 -17.92 -7.54
N PHE A 247 20.63 -17.13 -6.77
CA PHE A 247 19.64 -17.64 -5.82
C PHE A 247 18.18 -17.24 -6.09
N TYR A 248 17.92 -16.31 -7.03
CA TYR A 248 16.57 -15.80 -7.32
C TYR A 248 16.28 -15.71 -8.82
N GLU A 249 16.62 -16.76 -9.56
CA GLU A 249 16.28 -16.92 -10.98
C GLU A 249 16.76 -15.76 -11.88
N ALA A 250 17.88 -15.12 -11.52
CA ALA A 250 18.39 -13.93 -12.21
C ALA A 250 17.40 -12.76 -12.29
N ASN A 251 16.47 -12.69 -11.33
CA ASN A 251 15.47 -11.63 -11.23
C ASN A 251 15.74 -10.74 -10.01
N PRO A 252 16.51 -9.63 -10.14
CA PRO A 252 16.80 -8.71 -9.03
C PRO A 252 15.59 -7.93 -8.52
N ARG A 253 14.44 -8.06 -9.20
CA ARG A 253 13.16 -7.41 -8.87
C ARG A 253 12.10 -8.43 -8.47
N HIS A 254 12.50 -9.63 -8.07
CA HIS A 254 11.58 -10.65 -7.60
C HIS A 254 10.69 -10.12 -6.46
N LEU A 255 9.41 -10.47 -6.48
CA LEU A 255 8.42 -9.93 -5.54
C LEU A 255 8.74 -10.26 -4.08
N SER A 256 9.47 -11.34 -3.81
CA SER A 256 9.89 -11.71 -2.45
C SER A 256 10.78 -10.65 -1.80
N PHE A 257 11.55 -9.89 -2.59
CA PHE A 257 12.44 -8.85 -2.06
C PHE A 257 11.70 -7.61 -1.56
N PHE A 258 10.38 -7.53 -1.74
CA PHE A 258 9.62 -6.35 -1.35
C PHE A 258 8.50 -6.75 -0.39
N PRO A 259 8.43 -6.13 0.79
CA PRO A 259 7.32 -6.34 1.71
C PRO A 259 5.98 -6.06 1.00
N PRO A 260 4.89 -6.77 1.34
CA PRO A 260 3.64 -6.63 0.61
C PRO A 260 3.09 -5.20 0.59
N GLY A 261 2.89 -4.66 -0.60
CA GLY A 261 2.45 -3.28 -0.83
C GLY A 261 3.58 -2.32 -1.19
N GLU A 262 4.83 -2.77 -1.14
CA GLU A 262 5.99 -2.15 -1.77
C GLU A 262 6.26 -2.87 -3.10
N THR A 263 6.60 -2.12 -4.14
CA THR A 263 6.94 -2.71 -5.43
C THR A 263 8.08 -1.95 -6.07
N ASN A 264 9.07 -2.70 -6.55
CA ASN A 264 10.06 -2.29 -7.53
C ASN A 264 10.99 -1.15 -7.07
N GLY A 265 12.16 -1.55 -6.58
CA GLY A 265 13.29 -0.67 -6.26
C GLY A 265 14.60 -1.34 -6.62
N VAL A 266 15.70 -0.59 -6.52
CA VAL A 266 17.06 -1.12 -6.62
C VAL A 266 17.59 -1.60 -5.26
N TRP A 267 16.93 -1.24 -4.17
CA TRP A 267 17.14 -1.77 -2.82
C TRP A 267 15.89 -2.49 -2.32
N THR A 268 16.08 -3.39 -1.36
CA THR A 268 15.00 -4.13 -0.69
C THR A 268 14.61 -3.49 0.63
N GLY A 269 13.33 -3.66 1.02
CA GLY A 269 12.83 -3.28 2.34
C GLY A 269 13.21 -4.28 3.44
N TYR A 270 13.63 -5.51 3.08
CA TYR A 270 14.14 -6.50 4.02
C TYR A 270 15.62 -6.22 4.30
N TYR A 271 15.90 -5.44 5.33
CA TYR A 271 17.28 -5.06 5.64
C TYR A 271 18.03 -6.23 6.25
N TYR A 272 19.17 -6.56 5.64
CA TYR A 272 20.11 -7.54 6.16
C TYR A 272 20.94 -6.90 7.27
N ALA A 273 21.10 -7.60 8.39
CA ALA A 273 21.75 -7.09 9.59
C ALA A 273 23.20 -6.64 9.33
N SER A 274 23.46 -5.34 9.48
CA SER A 274 24.81 -4.77 9.40
C SER A 274 25.77 -5.41 10.42
N ALA A 275 25.25 -5.93 11.54
CA ALA A 275 25.98 -6.75 12.51
C ALA A 275 26.75 -7.93 11.88
N CYS A 276 26.32 -8.45 10.73
CA CYS A 276 26.98 -9.53 10.00
C CYS A 276 28.09 -9.05 9.03
N LEU A 277 28.20 -7.73 8.82
CA LEU A 277 29.10 -7.08 7.85
C LEU A 277 30.39 -6.53 8.47
N ALA A 278 30.59 -6.71 9.78
CA ALA A 278 31.82 -6.31 10.46
C ALA A 278 32.11 -7.25 11.63
N ASP A 279 33.37 -7.27 12.07
CA ASP A 279 33.79 -8.04 13.23
C ASP A 279 32.94 -7.71 14.47
N PRO A 280 32.56 -8.70 15.32
CA PRO A 280 31.90 -8.45 16.60
C PRO A 280 32.50 -7.31 17.43
N LEU A 281 33.83 -7.14 17.40
CA LEU A 281 34.54 -6.09 18.12
C LEU A 281 34.24 -4.67 17.60
N PHE A 282 33.82 -4.51 16.35
CA PHE A 282 33.37 -3.24 15.80
C PHE A 282 32.07 -2.76 16.46
N TRP A 283 31.24 -3.70 16.88
CA TRP A 283 29.94 -3.47 17.50
C TRP A 283 29.99 -3.42 19.03
N ASN A 284 31.18 -3.29 19.60
CA ASN A 284 31.36 -3.15 21.04
C ASN A 284 31.89 -1.73 21.35
N PRO A 285 31.26 -0.98 22.29
CA PRO A 285 31.65 0.41 22.57
C PRO A 285 33.09 0.56 23.06
N LEU A 286 33.67 -0.49 23.63
CA LEU A 286 35.01 -0.48 24.23
C LEU A 286 36.11 -0.88 23.25
N THR A 287 35.77 -1.59 22.17
CA THR A 287 36.77 -2.17 21.24
C THR A 287 36.66 -1.66 19.81
N ARG A 288 35.70 -0.79 19.50
CA ARG A 288 35.53 -0.24 18.17
C ARG A 288 36.69 0.67 17.80
N THR A 289 37.34 0.37 16.67
CA THR A 289 38.47 1.14 16.15
C THR A 289 38.17 1.76 14.78
N GLY A 290 37.37 1.11 13.91
CA GLY A 290 37.06 1.64 12.57
C GLY A 290 36.99 0.61 11.43
N PRO A 291 37.17 1.06 10.17
CA PRO A 291 37.04 0.24 8.96
C PRO A 291 37.98 -0.98 8.87
N GLU A 292 39.07 -1.01 9.62
CA GLU A 292 39.95 -2.18 9.72
C GLU A 292 39.27 -3.40 10.37
N GLN A 293 38.14 -3.19 11.05
CA GLN A 293 37.30 -4.26 11.61
C GLN A 293 36.19 -4.70 10.64
N TRP A 294 36.11 -4.11 9.45
CA TRP A 294 35.14 -4.47 8.42
C TRP A 294 35.54 -5.77 7.73
N ARG A 295 34.68 -6.79 7.86
CA ARG A 295 34.90 -8.12 7.28
C ARG A 295 33.60 -8.91 7.23
N ALA A 296 33.59 -9.96 6.42
CA ALA A 296 32.58 -11.00 6.49
C ALA A 296 32.62 -11.72 7.84
N THR A 297 31.44 -12.06 8.36
CA THR A 297 31.26 -12.92 9.53
C THR A 297 30.73 -14.29 9.11
N ARG A 298 30.93 -15.29 9.97
CA ARG A 298 30.48 -16.66 9.71
C ARG A 298 29.27 -17.05 10.54
N GLY A 299 28.48 -18.01 10.05
CA GLY A 299 27.38 -18.62 10.80
C GLY A 299 27.86 -19.20 12.14
N ALA A 300 29.01 -19.88 12.14
CA ALA A 300 29.64 -20.42 13.36
C ALA A 300 30.06 -19.37 14.40
N GLU A 301 30.14 -18.08 14.05
CA GLU A 301 30.41 -17.00 15.01
C GLU A 301 29.16 -16.56 15.79
N VAL A 302 27.96 -17.01 15.37
CA VAL A 302 26.69 -16.64 16.00
C VAL A 302 26.45 -17.46 17.27
N LEU A 303 26.39 -16.77 18.42
CA LEU A 303 26.21 -17.44 19.71
C LEU A 303 24.74 -17.75 20.04
N PHE A 304 23.82 -16.96 19.48
CA PHE A 304 22.39 -17.05 19.81
C PHE A 304 21.53 -17.08 18.55
N PRO A 305 21.56 -18.16 17.75
CA PRO A 305 20.88 -18.18 16.45
C PRO A 305 19.37 -17.86 16.51
N SER A 306 18.70 -18.30 17.58
CA SER A 306 17.28 -18.02 17.80
C SER A 306 16.97 -16.62 18.31
N SER A 307 17.98 -15.84 18.72
CA SER A 307 17.80 -14.49 19.25
C SER A 307 18.57 -13.43 18.47
N LYS A 308 19.41 -13.84 17.51
CA LYS A 308 20.12 -12.96 16.59
C LYS A 308 19.31 -12.81 15.32
N GLY A 309 18.83 -11.60 15.05
CA GLY A 309 18.12 -11.28 13.82
C GLY A 309 19.10 -11.15 12.65
N LEU A 310 18.75 -11.78 11.54
CA LEU A 310 19.46 -11.72 10.27
C LEU A 310 18.81 -10.72 9.32
N PHE A 311 17.47 -10.67 9.33
CA PHE A 311 16.69 -9.72 8.54
C PHE A 311 15.78 -8.90 9.43
N PHE A 312 15.64 -7.64 9.09
CA PHE A 312 14.81 -6.69 9.81
C PHE A 312 13.97 -5.87 8.84
N ILE A 313 12.72 -5.66 9.19
CA ILE A 313 11.85 -4.73 8.48
C ILE A 313 11.28 -3.75 9.49
N GLN A 314 11.73 -2.50 9.40
CA GLN A 314 11.28 -1.46 10.33
C GLN A 314 9.81 -1.12 10.09
N GLY A 315 8.99 -1.29 11.13
CA GLY A 315 7.57 -0.89 11.15
C GLY A 315 7.37 0.60 11.44
N HIS A 316 8.39 1.29 11.96
CA HIS A 316 8.36 2.70 12.34
C HIS A 316 9.29 3.60 11.51
N GLY A 317 8.72 4.58 10.79
CA GLY A 317 9.26 5.95 10.83
C GLY A 317 10.07 6.54 9.67
N THR A 318 10.64 5.80 8.71
CA THR A 318 11.53 6.47 7.70
C THR A 318 11.38 6.02 6.25
N VAL A 319 10.69 4.92 5.97
CA VAL A 319 10.30 4.53 4.61
C VAL A 319 8.78 4.59 4.54
N ARG A 320 8.23 5.05 3.40
CA ARG A 320 6.79 5.27 3.13
C ARG A 320 5.93 3.99 3.22
N VAL A 321 5.95 3.28 4.34
CA VAL A 321 5.26 1.99 4.52
C VAL A 321 3.98 2.22 5.32
N SER A 322 3.02 2.94 4.74
CA SER A 322 1.81 3.40 5.43
C SER A 322 0.75 2.29 5.69
N ARG A 323 1.09 1.00 5.65
CA ARG A 323 0.09 -0.11 5.59
C ARG A 323 0.39 -1.37 6.40
N ARG A 324 1.39 -1.35 7.29
CA ARG A 324 1.64 -2.44 8.26
C ARG A 324 0.87 -2.23 9.55
N VAL A 325 0.81 -3.26 10.39
CA VAL A 325 0.28 -3.14 11.75
C VAL A 325 1.20 -2.17 12.50
N PRO A 326 0.72 -0.99 12.92
CA PRO A 326 1.57 -0.01 13.61
C PRO A 326 2.17 -0.62 14.89
N GLY A 327 3.46 -0.39 15.14
CA GLY A 327 4.12 -0.83 16.36
C GLY A 327 4.66 -2.26 16.40
N LEU A 328 4.63 -2.99 15.27
CA LEU A 328 5.28 -4.30 15.13
C LEU A 328 6.40 -4.25 14.10
N ASP A 329 7.60 -4.65 14.53
CA ASP A 329 8.74 -4.90 13.67
C ASP A 329 8.79 -6.39 13.32
N GLU A 330 9.17 -6.70 12.08
CA GLU A 330 9.25 -8.08 11.60
C GLU A 330 10.72 -8.49 11.49
N VAL A 331 11.07 -9.60 12.13
CA VAL A 331 12.44 -10.07 12.26
C VAL A 331 12.55 -11.51 11.78
N GLY A 332 13.50 -11.78 10.89
CA GLY A 332 13.96 -13.14 10.57
C GLY A 332 15.22 -13.44 11.36
N PHE A 333 15.25 -14.54 12.09
CA PHE A 333 16.35 -14.95 12.95
C PHE A 333 17.28 -15.94 12.24
N VAL A 334 18.53 -16.03 12.69
CA VAL A 334 19.54 -16.93 12.13
C VAL A 334 19.13 -18.41 12.24
N ASP A 335 18.25 -18.79 13.16
CA ASP A 335 17.71 -20.15 13.27
C ASP A 335 16.64 -20.51 12.21
N GLY A 336 16.33 -19.60 11.29
CA GLY A 336 15.29 -19.81 10.26
C GLY A 336 13.88 -19.44 10.71
N SER A 337 13.69 -19.02 11.97
CA SER A 337 12.39 -18.52 12.45
C SER A 337 12.16 -17.07 12.02
N ALA A 338 10.89 -16.65 11.93
CA ALA A 338 10.56 -15.25 11.72
C ALA A 338 9.34 -14.87 12.56
N VAL A 339 9.42 -13.73 13.24
CA VAL A 339 8.42 -13.28 14.22
C VAL A 339 8.17 -11.78 14.08
N ALA A 340 6.94 -11.36 14.33
CA ALA A 340 6.60 -9.96 14.52
C ALA A 340 6.68 -9.61 16.02
N LEU A 341 7.49 -8.62 16.37
CA LEU A 341 7.81 -8.22 17.73
C LEU A 341 7.50 -6.74 17.93
N HIS A 342 7.12 -6.38 19.14
CA HIS A 342 7.09 -4.97 19.54
C HIS A 342 8.49 -4.47 19.86
N GLU A 343 8.72 -3.18 19.68
CA GLU A 343 10.01 -2.51 19.94
C GLU A 343 10.56 -2.80 21.36
N HIS A 344 9.69 -2.84 22.38
CA HIS A 344 10.09 -3.14 23.76
C HIS A 344 10.55 -4.59 24.00
N GLN A 345 10.30 -5.49 23.06
CA GLN A 345 10.77 -6.89 23.09
C GLN A 345 12.13 -7.05 22.42
N LEU A 346 12.62 -5.99 21.75
CA LEU A 346 13.92 -5.98 21.10
C LEU A 346 14.96 -5.39 22.05
N THR A 347 16.15 -5.97 22.04
CA THR A 347 17.31 -5.42 22.73
C THR A 347 17.66 -4.05 22.13
N ALA A 348 18.17 -3.15 22.96
CA ALA A 348 18.61 -1.83 22.50
C ALA A 348 19.72 -1.96 21.45
N PRO A 349 19.67 -1.18 20.36
CA PRO A 349 20.68 -1.27 19.33
C PRO A 349 21.99 -0.64 19.82
N TYR A 350 23.08 -1.02 19.17
CA TYR A 350 24.33 -0.30 19.27
C TYR A 350 24.12 1.13 18.76
N PHE A 351 24.20 2.10 19.69
CA PHE A 351 23.69 3.46 19.48
C PHE A 351 24.37 4.23 18.33
N ASN A 352 25.69 4.09 18.15
CA ASN A 352 26.38 4.82 17.06
C ASN A 352 26.27 4.12 15.70
N GLY A 353 25.41 3.09 15.56
CA GLY A 353 25.23 2.33 14.33
C GLY A 353 26.54 1.96 13.63
N GLU A 354 26.61 2.20 12.33
CA GLU A 354 27.78 2.00 11.48
C GLU A 354 28.84 3.12 11.65
N GLY A 355 28.49 4.20 12.35
CA GLY A 355 29.32 5.37 12.60
C GLY A 355 29.42 6.28 11.37
N PHE A 356 30.51 7.05 11.31
CA PHE A 356 30.70 8.09 10.29
C PHE A 356 32.02 7.88 9.56
N TRP A 357 32.12 6.79 8.79
CA TRP A 357 33.26 6.49 7.93
C TRP A 357 32.82 6.41 6.45
N PRO A 358 33.73 6.65 5.48
CA PRO A 358 33.43 6.42 4.07
C PRO A 358 33.00 4.96 3.86
N GLY A 359 31.78 4.74 3.39
CA GLY A 359 31.20 3.40 3.23
C GLY A 359 30.06 3.07 4.20
N THR A 360 29.79 3.90 5.21
CA THR A 360 28.67 3.72 6.15
C THR A 360 27.37 4.32 5.61
N ARG A 361 26.25 3.66 5.87
CA ARG A 361 24.90 4.07 5.49
C ARG A 361 24.08 4.60 6.66
N PHE A 362 24.14 3.94 7.81
CA PHE A 362 23.29 4.21 8.96
C PHE A 362 24.12 4.64 10.17
N GLY A 363 24.29 5.96 10.34
CA GLY A 363 25.05 6.54 11.46
C GLY A 363 24.38 6.43 12.83
N ASN A 364 23.10 6.02 12.89
CA ASN A 364 22.34 5.82 14.13
C ASN A 364 22.03 4.33 14.34
N GLY A 365 21.94 3.91 15.59
CA GLY A 365 21.51 2.57 16.00
C GLY A 365 20.10 2.26 15.50
N ILE A 366 19.93 1.12 14.82
CA ILE A 366 18.64 0.58 14.40
C ILE A 366 18.55 -0.81 15.01
N HIS A 367 17.41 -1.11 15.64
CA HIS A 367 17.17 -2.42 16.25
C HIS A 367 17.44 -3.55 15.25
N VAL A 368 18.00 -4.65 15.74
CA VAL A 368 18.40 -5.84 14.96
C VAL A 368 19.56 -5.61 13.98
N LEU A 369 19.59 -4.46 13.29
CA LEU A 369 20.60 -4.12 12.31
C LEU A 369 21.96 -3.87 12.98
N HIS A 370 21.95 -3.13 14.10
CA HIS A 370 23.13 -2.76 14.87
C HIS A 370 23.04 -3.37 16.27
N THR A 371 23.64 -4.53 16.47
CA THR A 371 23.57 -5.27 17.74
C THR A 371 24.86 -5.11 18.49
N ILE A 372 24.80 -4.86 19.80
CA ILE A 372 25.99 -4.85 20.65
C ILE A 372 26.69 -6.22 20.54
N ASP A 373 28.01 -6.22 20.34
CA ASP A 373 28.83 -7.42 20.07
C ASP A 373 28.49 -8.15 18.74
N GLY A 374 27.77 -7.50 17.83
CA GLY A 374 27.56 -7.96 16.46
C GLY A 374 26.83 -9.30 16.39
N VAL A 375 27.35 -10.24 15.60
CA VAL A 375 26.80 -11.61 15.48
C VAL A 375 26.83 -12.41 16.79
N ARG A 376 27.65 -12.01 17.77
CA ARG A 376 27.73 -12.66 19.09
C ARG A 376 26.69 -12.12 20.08
N GLY A 377 26.05 -11.00 19.75
CA GLY A 377 24.99 -10.40 20.54
C GLY A 377 23.62 -11.03 20.33
N ARG A 378 22.63 -10.54 21.07
CA ARG A 378 21.21 -10.91 20.96
C ARG A 378 20.39 -9.67 20.61
N ASP A 379 19.33 -9.88 19.86
CA ASP A 379 18.34 -8.85 19.50
C ASP A 379 17.00 -9.03 20.22
N ARG A 380 16.84 -10.16 20.93
CA ARG A 380 15.73 -10.41 21.87
C ARG A 380 16.22 -11.25 23.04
N ASP A 381 15.56 -11.10 24.18
CA ASP A 381 15.85 -11.84 25.41
C ASP A 381 15.38 -13.30 25.38
#